data_AF-A0A6G3DL01-F1
#
_entry.id   AF-A0A6G3DL01-F1
#
_cell.length_a   1.000
_cell.length_b   1.000
_cell.length_c   1.000
_cell.angle_alpha   90.00
_cell.angle_beta   90.00
_cell.angle_gamma   90.00
#
_symmetry.space_group_name_H-M   'P 1'
#
loop_
_entity.id
_entity.type
_entity.pdbx_description
1 polymer ?
#
loop_
_entity_poly.entity_id
_entity_poly.type
_entity_poly.pdbx_seq_one_letter_code
_entity_poly.pdbx_strand_id
1 'polypeptide(L)' 'MRTPRLRVLALAAALLLGLTACGGQDDDTRTDGGAAAADAPGQFPVTIKHALGTTVVPDKPKRVATVNWANDEVP' A
#
# COMPACT_ATOMS: atom_id res chain seq x y z
N MET A 1 40.23 -28.10 -9.72
CA MET A 1 39.29 -27.57 -10.74
C MET A 1 37.79 -27.71 -10.36
N ARG A 2 37.40 -27.64 -9.08
CA ARG A 2 35.99 -27.82 -8.63
C ARG A 2 35.30 -26.53 -8.14
N THR A 3 36.03 -25.41 -8.11
CA THR A 3 35.57 -24.11 -7.63
C THR A 3 34.61 -23.33 -8.56
N PRO A 4 34.60 -23.48 -9.90
CA PRO A 4 33.68 -22.67 -10.72
C PRO A 4 32.23 -23.14 -10.58
N ARG A 5 32.01 -24.44 -10.37
CA ARG A 5 30.67 -25.00 -10.16
C ARG A 5 30.04 -24.55 -8.83
N LEU A 6 30.86 -24.37 -7.79
CA LEU A 6 30.41 -23.86 -6.50
C LEU A 6 29.98 -22.37 -6.58
N ARG A 7 30.71 -21.56 -7.37
CA ARG A 7 30.40 -20.13 -7.55
C ARG A 7 29.10 -19.91 -8.32
N VAL A 8 28.83 -20.73 -9.35
CA VAL A 8 27.59 -20.66 -10.13
C VAL A 8 26.38 -21.04 -9.28
N LEU A 9 26.49 -22.08 -8.43
CA LEU A 9 25.43 -22.47 -7.50
C LEU A 9 25.10 -21.36 -6.49
N ALA A 10 26.11 -20.68 -5.95
CA ALA A 10 25.90 -19.59 -4.99
C ALA A 10 25.16 -18.39 -5.60
N LEU A 11 25.49 -18.01 -6.84
CA LEU A 11 24.80 -16.92 -7.56
C LEU A 11 23.35 -17.26 -7.88
N ALA A 12 23.07 -18.48 -8.31
CA ALA A 12 21.70 -18.93 -8.61
C ALA A 12 20.81 -18.93 -7.35
N ALA A 13 21.36 -19.37 -6.21
CA ALA A 13 20.64 -19.32 -4.94
C ALA A 13 20.31 -17.88 -4.52
N ALA A 14 21.27 -16.96 -4.63
CA ALA A 14 21.05 -15.55 -4.29
C ALA A 14 19.96 -14.88 -5.14
N LEU A 15 19.90 -15.18 -6.44
CA LEU A 15 18.83 -14.68 -7.32
C LEU A 15 17.46 -15.26 -6.96
N LEU A 16 17.37 -16.55 -6.67
CA LEU A 16 16.10 -17.19 -6.28
C LEU A 16 15.55 -16.61 -4.97
N LEU A 17 16.41 -16.36 -3.98
CA LEU A 17 16.01 -15.69 -2.73
C LEU A 17 15.58 -14.22 -2.95
N GLY A 18 16.20 -13.52 -3.90
CA GLY A 18 15.81 -12.13 -4.23
C GLY A 18 14.45 -12.03 -4.93
N LEU A 19 14.12 -13.00 -5.80
CA LEU A 19 12.83 -13.01 -6.50
C LEU A 19 11.65 -13.29 -5.57
N THR A 20 11.81 -14.12 -4.54
CA THR A 20 10.74 -14.38 -3.55
C THR A 20 10.46 -13.19 -2.65
N ALA A 21 11.41 -12.26 -2.48
CA ALA A 21 11.21 -11.04 -1.67
C ALA A 21 10.31 -9.99 -2.35
N CYS A 22 10.13 -10.06 -3.67
CA CYS A 22 9.23 -9.15 -4.38
C CYS A 22 7.78 -9.68 -4.49
N GLY A 23 7.48 -10.87 -3.92
CA GLY A 23 6.17 -11.52 -4.05
C GLY A 23 5.76 -12.53 -2.97
N GLY A 24 6.54 -12.70 -1.90
CA GLY A 24 6.19 -13.51 -0.73
C GLY A 24 5.56 -12.65 0.35
N GLN A 25 4.25 -12.75 0.51
CA GLN A 25 3.56 -12.30 1.71
C GLN A 25 3.90 -13.32 2.82
N ASP A 26 4.70 -12.92 3.80
CA ASP A 26 4.92 -13.73 5.01
C ASP A 26 3.60 -13.83 5.79
N ASP A 27 2.93 -14.99 5.70
CA ASP A 27 1.88 -15.41 6.62
C ASP A 27 2.53 -16.02 7.87
N ASP A 28 3.21 -15.18 8.67
CA ASP A 28 3.49 -15.51 10.06
C ASP A 28 3.40 -14.21 10.88
N THR A 29 2.47 -14.19 11.84
CA THR A 29 1.96 -13.02 12.58
C THR A 29 1.18 -11.97 11.77
N ARG A 30 0.03 -12.36 11.20
CA ARG A 30 -1.12 -11.44 11.10
C ARG A 30 -1.78 -11.26 12.48
N THR A 31 -1.03 -10.66 13.41
CA THR A 31 -1.63 -9.88 14.49
C THR A 31 -1.45 -8.41 14.16
N ASP A 32 -1.93 -8.03 12.97
CA ASP A 32 -2.59 -6.75 12.81
C ASP A 32 -4.07 -7.04 12.65
N GLY A 33 -4.69 -7.33 13.79
CA GLY A 33 -5.92 -6.65 14.16
C GLY A 33 -5.66 -5.15 14.28
N GLY A 34 -5.15 -4.53 13.22
CA GLY A 34 -5.18 -3.11 12.98
C GLY A 34 -6.53 -2.84 12.37
N ALA A 35 -7.51 -2.74 13.27
CA ALA A 35 -8.89 -2.36 13.07
C ALA A 35 -9.19 -1.89 11.64
N ALA A 36 -10.19 -2.50 11.01
CA ALA A 36 -11.15 -1.67 10.31
C ALA A 36 -11.40 -0.47 11.23
N ALA A 37 -10.91 0.72 10.87
CA ALA A 37 -11.31 1.95 11.53
C ALA A 37 -12.76 2.22 11.09
N ALA A 38 -13.62 1.23 11.33
CA ALA A 38 -15.03 1.37 11.44
C ALA A 38 -15.25 2.18 12.72
N ASP A 39 -15.69 3.42 12.51
CA ASP A 39 -16.33 4.26 13.52
C ASP A 39 -15.48 4.92 14.60
N ALA A 40 -14.18 5.15 14.39
CA ALA A 40 -13.61 6.33 15.06
C ALA A 40 -14.32 7.56 14.46
N PRO A 41 -15.05 8.39 15.25
CA PRO A 41 -15.58 9.64 14.72
C PRO A 41 -14.38 10.47 14.29
N GLY A 42 -14.21 10.66 12.98
CA GLY A 42 -13.27 11.64 12.47
C GLY A 42 -13.55 12.97 13.19
N GLN A 43 -12.50 13.64 13.66
CA GLN A 43 -12.66 14.94 14.29
C GLN A 43 -13.03 15.94 13.19
N PHE A 44 -14.31 16.27 13.10
CA PHE A 44 -14.83 17.28 12.20
C PHE A 44 -15.03 18.61 12.94
N PRO A 45 -14.85 19.77 12.28
CA PRO A 45 -14.51 19.94 10.87
C PRO A 45 -13.04 19.65 10.55
N VAL A 46 -12.79 19.10 9.35
CA VAL A 46 -11.42 18.87 8.83
C VAL A 46 -11.13 19.90 7.75
N THR A 47 -10.03 20.64 7.88
CA THR A 47 -9.57 21.59 6.86
C THR A 47 -8.41 20.98 6.07
N ILE A 48 -8.57 20.89 4.75
CA ILE A 48 -7.60 20.29 3.83
C ILE A 48 -7.07 21.38 2.91
N LYS A 49 -5.76 21.63 2.94
CA LYS A 49 -5.07 22.52 2.00
C LYS A 49 -4.51 21.71 0.83
N HIS A 50 -4.68 22.21 -0.38
CA HIS A 50 -4.21 21.59 -1.62
C HIS A 50 -3.76 22.66 -2.63
N ALA A 51 -3.19 22.23 -3.76
CA ALA A 51 -2.69 23.16 -4.78
C ALA A 51 -3.78 24.12 -5.30
N LEU A 52 -5.02 23.64 -5.40
CA LEU A 52 -6.18 24.44 -5.84
C LEU A 52 -6.82 25.31 -4.74
N GLY A 53 -6.25 25.38 -3.54
CA GLY A 53 -6.80 26.18 -2.43
C GLY A 53 -7.01 25.40 -1.14
N THR A 54 -8.13 25.63 -0.46
CA THR A 54 -8.45 25.01 0.83
C THR A 54 -9.92 24.60 0.84
N THR A 55 -10.17 23.38 1.31
CA THR A 55 -11.52 22.80 1.42
C THR A 55 -11.78 22.38 2.85
N VAL A 56 -12.96 22.70 3.38
CA VAL A 56 -13.41 22.28 4.71
C VAL A 56 -14.42 21.15 4.55
N VAL A 57 -14.17 20.02 5.21
CA VAL A 57 -15.13 18.92 5.37
C VAL A 57 -15.81 19.13 6.73
N PRO A 58 -17.08 19.58 6.75
CA PRO A 58 -17.71 20.03 7.98
C PRO A 58 -18.15 18.89 8.90
N ASP A 59 -18.50 17.74 8.32
CA ASP A 59 -19.09 16.59 8.99
C ASP A 59 -18.72 15.28 8.29
N LYS A 60 -19.04 14.14 8.92
CA LYS A 60 -18.82 12.80 8.36
C LYS A 60 -19.53 12.65 6.98
N PRO A 61 -18.80 12.38 5.89
CA PRO A 61 -19.41 12.24 4.57
C PRO A 61 -20.29 10.99 4.51
N LYS A 62 -21.47 11.11 3.89
CA LYS A 62 -22.41 9.99 3.69
C LYS A 62 -22.14 9.19 2.41
N ARG A 63 -21.55 9.83 1.39
CA ARG A 63 -21.19 9.25 0.09
C ARG A 63 -19.86 9.84 -0.37
N VAL A 64 -18.98 8.99 -0.89
CA VAL A 64 -17.65 9.38 -1.36
C VAL A 64 -17.49 8.91 -2.80
N ALA A 65 -17.12 9.82 -3.70
CA ALA A 65 -16.72 9.49 -5.06
C ALA A 65 -15.19 9.62 -5.16
N THR A 66 -14.53 8.64 -5.75
CA THR A 66 -13.07 8.64 -5.96
C THR A 66 -12.78 8.87 -7.42
N VAL A 67 -12.14 9.99 -7.73
CA VAL A 67 -11.64 10.27 -9.08
C VAL A 67 -10.14 9.99 -9.10
N ASN A 68 -9.71 9.17 -10.06
CA ASN A 68 -8.31 8.95 -10.39
C ASN A 68 -8.04 9.56 -11.78
N TRP A 69 -6.78 9.75 -12.15
CA TRP A 69 -6.43 10.21 -13.50
C TRP A 69 -6.94 9.25 -14.60
N ALA A 70 -7.18 7.98 -14.29
CA ALA A 70 -7.83 7.02 -15.21
C ALA A 70 -9.38 7.07 -15.17
N ASN A 71 -9.98 8.07 -14.54
CA ASN A 71 -11.43 8.17 -14.31
C ASN A 71 -12.06 9.30 -15.17
N ASP A 72 -11.46 9.57 -16.34
CA ASP A 72 -11.93 10.57 -17.33
C ASP A 72 -13.31 10.25 -17.94
N GLU A 73 -13.96 9.15 -17.51
CA GLU A 73 -15.22 8.65 -18.06
C GLU A 73 -16.39 8.67 -17.06
N VAL A 74 -16.25 9.36 -15.92
CA VAL A 74 -17.44 9.72 -15.12
C VAL A 74 -18.11 10.92 -15.82
N PRO A 75 -19.41 10.81 -16.21
CA PRO A 75 -20.09 11.77 -17.09
C PRO A 75 -20.14 13.21 -16.55
#